data_AF-A0A941NHS1-F1
#
_entry.id   AF-A0A941NHS1-F1
#
_cell.length_a   1.000
_cell.length_b   1.000
_cell.length_c   1.000
_cell.angle_alpha   90.00
_cell.angle_beta   90.00
_cell.angle_gamma   90.00
#
_symmetry.space_group_name_H-M   'P 1'
#
loop_
_entity.id
_entity.type
_entity.pdbx_description
1 polymer ?
#
loop_
_entity_poly.entity_id
_entity_poly.type
_entity_poly.pdbx_seq_one_letter_code
_entity_poly.pdbx_strand_id
1 'polypeptide(L)'
;MTDDKSSLLQTLLGKLPESAASKLAQAIEMDRLMDGRELPHDVILRGLRPSLSQSSRTLTPLRLFCQPFEDLLDSGARKAKHKAVIARASVVPVWNWVSTVLLSDESQAFSRTTKALILSGKPDDALTRTRPFWSIAGAAMRAALDLDETAKHLGAGEIADAREMALLLSEGEEMEKVQSRLPKPLPHLTEDILWQLRESYDALIVRNPDVAPFVAVVAMNRLQRPWEALRLPMMVSRQTSDALISKTDMGLVGEILFARMDGMKAAIMAARHPTFDPDMLVTQVGGFAELSSAVVKEIEVRRNGEWGQRLLKDRAAIGEVMDGFMDRVAKEFGAALPMHKGSADFSRAVPAEKRALALNYARLVAGTRHFAAAGSFAARHRTALEEISNHLRRYVEDGIRELRGSSGEKRVTIESQLNYGADIAAILVSNEESELIRRRLRAAQAAAA
;
A
#
# COMPACT_ATOMS: atom_id res chain seq x y z
N MET A 1 -16.13 29.40 8.57
CA MET A 1 -14.84 29.27 9.28
C MET A 1 -13.76 29.87 8.39
N THR A 2 -12.77 30.58 8.95
CA THR A 2 -11.56 30.99 8.21
C THR A 2 -10.66 29.78 7.98
N ASP A 3 -9.88 29.74 6.89
CA ASP A 3 -9.05 28.58 6.51
C ASP A 3 -8.08 28.15 7.62
N ASP A 4 -7.53 29.11 8.38
CA ASP A 4 -6.68 28.86 9.55
C ASP A 4 -7.37 28.10 10.69
N LYS A 5 -8.67 28.32 10.90
CA LYS A 5 -9.42 27.60 11.96
C LYS A 5 -9.73 26.17 11.56
N SER A 6 -9.92 25.91 10.26
CA SER A 6 -10.16 24.57 9.72
C SER A 6 -8.89 23.70 9.77
N SER A 7 -7.72 24.27 9.48
CA SER A 7 -6.44 23.57 9.55
C SER A 7 -6.04 23.23 11.00
N LEU A 8 -6.30 24.14 11.95
CA LEU A 8 -6.07 23.92 13.38
C LEU A 8 -6.98 22.81 13.93
N LEU A 9 -8.26 22.82 13.55
CA LEU A 9 -9.22 21.79 13.93
C LEU A 9 -8.78 20.41 13.41
N GLN A 10 -8.39 20.29 12.14
CA GLN A 10 -7.92 19.02 11.58
C GLN A 10 -6.67 18.50 12.30
N THR A 11 -5.73 19.38 12.62
CA THR A 11 -4.51 19.03 13.36
C THR A 11 -4.81 18.52 14.77
N LEU A 12 -5.79 19.12 15.47
CA LEU A 12 -6.22 18.68 16.79
C LEU A 12 -6.94 17.33 16.72
N LEU A 13 -7.87 17.16 15.77
CA LEU A 13 -8.64 15.93 15.60
C LEU A 13 -7.74 14.74 15.24
N GLY A 14 -6.71 14.95 14.42
CA GLY A 14 -5.76 13.91 14.03
C GLY A 14 -4.82 13.43 15.16
N LYS A 15 -4.83 14.10 16.32
CA LYS A 15 -4.04 13.72 17.51
C LYS A 15 -4.87 13.03 18.58
N LEU A 16 -6.17 12.83 18.36
CA LEU A 16 -7.03 12.18 19.34
C LEU A 16 -6.69 10.69 19.50
N PRO A 17 -6.79 10.14 20.72
CA PRO A 17 -6.76 8.69 20.92
C PRO A 17 -7.88 8.01 20.14
N GLU A 18 -7.62 6.81 19.60
CA GLU A 18 -8.54 6.09 18.71
C GLU A 18 -9.94 5.89 19.32
N SER A 19 -10.04 5.58 20.62
CA SER A 19 -11.32 5.36 21.29
C SER A 19 -12.17 6.64 21.39
N ALA A 20 -11.53 7.81 21.56
CA ALA A 20 -12.19 9.11 21.58
C ALA A 20 -12.57 9.54 20.16
N ALA A 21 -11.66 9.36 19.20
CA ALA A 21 -11.92 9.63 17.79
C ALA A 21 -13.11 8.80 17.28
N SER A 22 -13.18 7.51 17.65
CA SER A 22 -14.26 6.59 17.24
C SER A 22 -15.62 7.04 17.75
N LYS A 23 -15.72 7.38 19.05
CA LYS A 23 -16.96 7.87 19.66
C LYS A 23 -17.41 9.19 19.03
N LEU A 24 -16.48 10.11 18.78
CA LEU A 24 -16.80 11.38 18.12
C LEU A 24 -17.24 11.15 16.67
N ALA A 25 -16.55 10.31 15.92
CA ALA A 25 -16.95 9.96 14.55
C ALA A 25 -18.35 9.35 14.52
N GLN A 26 -18.67 8.47 15.46
CA GLN A 26 -20.01 7.89 15.59
C GLN A 26 -21.06 8.95 15.90
N ALA A 27 -20.80 9.84 16.86
CA ALA A 27 -21.72 10.92 17.21
C ALA A 27 -21.99 11.87 16.03
N ILE A 28 -20.94 12.23 15.28
CA ILE A 28 -21.04 13.09 14.09
C ILE A 28 -21.80 12.40 12.96
N GLU A 29 -21.56 11.11 12.73
CA GLU A 29 -22.31 10.32 11.74
C GLU A 29 -23.79 10.17 12.15
N MET A 30 -24.08 10.02 13.45
CA MET A 30 -25.45 9.98 13.98
C MET A 30 -26.16 11.32 13.83
N ASP A 31 -25.49 12.43 14.15
CA ASP A 31 -26.03 13.78 13.94
C ASP A 31 -26.31 14.05 12.45
N ARG A 32 -25.40 13.63 11.56
CA ARG A 32 -25.58 13.68 10.11
C ARG A 32 -26.75 12.83 9.65
N LEU A 33 -26.91 11.62 10.20
CA LEU A 33 -28.09 10.81 9.96
C LEU A 33 -29.33 11.53 10.48
N MET A 34 -29.33 12.21 11.61
CA MET A 34 -30.48 12.99 12.08
C MET A 34 -30.77 14.27 11.26
N ASP A 35 -30.14 14.43 10.09
CA ASP A 35 -30.22 15.61 9.23
C ASP A 35 -29.78 16.91 9.93
N GLY A 36 -28.90 16.78 10.93
CA GLY A 36 -28.26 17.89 11.62
C GLY A 36 -27.46 18.77 10.64
N ARG A 37 -27.49 20.09 10.83
CA ARG A 37 -26.79 21.05 9.97
C ARG A 37 -25.87 22.01 10.72
N GLU A 38 -25.87 21.95 12.04
CA GLU A 38 -25.14 22.87 12.89
C GLU A 38 -23.64 22.59 12.91
N LEU A 39 -23.25 21.33 12.69
CA LEU A 39 -21.87 20.88 12.72
C LEU A 39 -21.28 20.73 11.30
N PRO A 40 -20.01 21.15 11.08
CA PRO A 40 -19.33 20.92 9.81
C PRO A 40 -18.85 19.46 9.70
N HIS A 41 -19.79 18.53 9.46
CA HIS A 41 -19.55 17.08 9.51
C HIS A 41 -18.35 16.63 8.67
N ASP A 42 -18.25 17.10 7.42
CA ASP A 42 -17.18 16.68 6.51
C ASP A 42 -15.80 17.14 6.96
N VAL A 43 -15.70 18.32 7.59
CA VAL A 43 -14.44 18.84 8.12
C VAL A 43 -13.99 18.02 9.32
N ILE A 44 -14.92 17.70 10.21
CA ILE A 44 -14.66 16.91 11.42
C ILE A 44 -14.26 15.49 11.05
N LEU A 45 -15.07 14.80 10.23
CA LEU A 45 -14.79 13.43 9.80
C LEU A 45 -13.47 13.32 9.04
N ARG A 46 -13.12 14.34 8.22
CA ARG A 46 -11.82 14.38 7.52
C ARG A 46 -10.66 14.54 8.51
N GLY A 47 -10.80 15.41 9.51
CA GLY A 47 -9.78 15.62 10.55
C GLY A 47 -9.56 14.38 11.42
N LEU A 48 -10.59 13.55 11.63
CA LEU A 48 -10.51 12.32 12.42
C LEU A 48 -9.88 11.14 11.68
N ARG A 49 -9.80 11.16 10.34
CA ARG A 49 -9.31 10.02 9.53
C ARG A 49 -7.96 9.44 9.99
N PRO A 50 -6.94 10.25 10.34
CA PRO A 50 -5.65 9.71 10.80
C PRO A 50 -5.75 8.84 12.05
N SER A 51 -6.75 9.10 12.90
CA SER A 51 -6.93 8.44 14.21
C SER A 51 -7.91 7.25 14.19
N LEU A 52 -8.55 6.96 13.05
CA LEU A 52 -9.65 5.98 12.91
C LEU A 52 -9.25 4.73 12.10
N SER A 53 -7.97 4.33 12.14
CA SER A 53 -7.46 3.28 11.24
C SER A 53 -8.09 1.90 11.48
N GLN A 54 -8.63 1.59 12.68
CA GLN A 54 -9.22 0.28 13.01
C GLN A 54 -10.63 0.34 13.63
N SER A 55 -11.25 1.52 13.75
CA SER A 55 -12.58 1.66 14.36
C SER A 55 -13.72 1.15 13.47
N SER A 56 -14.73 0.50 14.07
CA SER A 56 -15.96 0.14 13.37
C SER A 56 -16.68 1.40 12.87
N ARG A 57 -16.92 1.45 11.56
CA ARG A 57 -17.57 2.61 10.93
C ARG A 57 -19.07 2.55 11.16
N THR A 58 -19.67 3.69 11.46
CA THR A 58 -21.11 3.83 11.58
C THR A 58 -21.83 3.39 10.30
N LEU A 59 -22.83 2.52 10.40
CA LEU A 59 -23.60 2.14 9.22
C LEU A 59 -24.38 3.33 8.67
N THR A 60 -24.50 3.40 7.35
CA THR A 60 -25.33 4.38 6.63
C THR A 60 -26.00 3.66 5.47
N PRO A 61 -27.12 4.17 4.91
CA PRO A 61 -27.76 3.55 3.74
C PRO A 61 -26.77 3.34 2.57
N LEU A 62 -25.89 4.31 2.32
CA LEU A 62 -24.85 4.18 1.29
C LEU A 62 -23.83 3.08 1.62
N ARG A 63 -23.39 2.96 2.88
CA ARG A 63 -22.47 1.88 3.28
C ARG A 63 -23.13 0.51 3.16
N LEU A 64 -24.40 0.40 3.53
CA LEU A 64 -25.21 -0.82 3.36
C LEU A 64 -25.37 -1.19 1.87
N PHE A 65 -25.62 -0.21 1.00
CA PHE A 65 -25.61 -0.40 -0.45
C PHE A 65 -24.26 -0.93 -0.95
N CYS A 66 -23.15 -0.39 -0.43
CA CYS A 66 -21.81 -0.81 -0.85
C CYS A 66 -21.35 -2.16 -0.30
N GLN A 67 -22.05 -2.76 0.66
CA GLN A 67 -21.58 -3.93 1.40
C GLN A 67 -21.11 -5.08 0.48
N PRO A 68 -21.84 -5.50 -0.57
CA PRO A 68 -21.43 -6.62 -1.42
C PRO A 68 -20.12 -6.41 -2.18
N PHE A 69 -19.70 -5.16 -2.40
CA PHE A 69 -18.52 -4.82 -3.19
C PHE A 69 -17.49 -3.98 -2.42
N GLU A 70 -17.65 -3.83 -1.10
CA GLU A 70 -16.81 -2.93 -0.30
C GLU A 70 -15.32 -3.28 -0.36
N ASP A 71 -15.01 -4.57 -0.53
CA ASP A 71 -13.65 -5.11 -0.60
C ASP A 71 -12.95 -4.79 -1.92
N LEU A 72 -13.67 -4.35 -2.94
CA LEU A 72 -13.11 -3.94 -4.23
C LEU A 72 -12.86 -2.42 -4.31
N LEU A 73 -13.29 -1.66 -3.29
CA LEU A 73 -13.20 -0.21 -3.31
C LEU A 73 -11.76 0.27 -3.07
N ASP A 74 -11.19 0.94 -4.06
CA ASP A 74 -9.85 1.52 -4.03
C ASP A 74 -9.86 3.05 -4.07
N SER A 75 -8.96 3.69 -3.32
CA SER A 75 -8.82 5.16 -3.30
C SER A 75 -7.71 5.67 -4.21
N GLY A 76 -6.95 4.78 -4.86
CA GLY A 76 -5.84 5.14 -5.72
C GLY A 76 -6.30 5.82 -7.01
N ALA A 77 -5.47 6.73 -7.51
CA ALA A 77 -5.65 7.27 -8.85
C ALA A 77 -5.37 6.16 -9.88
N ARG A 78 -6.32 5.93 -10.79
CA ARG A 78 -6.18 4.95 -11.88
C ARG A 78 -6.21 5.63 -13.24
N LYS A 79 -5.30 5.26 -14.13
CA LYS A 79 -5.29 5.74 -15.53
C LYS A 79 -6.38 5.05 -16.38
N ALA A 80 -6.72 3.81 -16.04
CA ALA A 80 -7.69 2.98 -16.75
C ALA A 80 -8.43 2.05 -15.78
N LYS A 81 -9.53 1.43 -16.24
CA LYS A 81 -10.25 0.39 -15.50
C LYS A 81 -9.42 -0.89 -15.45
N HIS A 82 -9.27 -1.42 -14.24
CA HIS A 82 -8.78 -2.77 -14.00
C HIS A 82 -9.96 -3.59 -13.45
N LYS A 83 -10.11 -4.83 -13.91
CA LYS A 83 -11.19 -5.72 -13.45
C LYS A 83 -11.07 -5.92 -11.93
N ALA A 84 -12.21 -5.89 -11.25
CA ALA A 84 -12.33 -6.05 -9.80
C ALA A 84 -11.63 -4.99 -8.92
N VAL A 85 -11.34 -3.82 -9.49
CA VAL A 85 -10.92 -2.62 -8.76
C VAL A 85 -11.91 -1.50 -9.03
N ILE A 86 -12.72 -1.16 -8.03
CA ILE A 86 -13.77 -0.15 -8.13
C ILE A 86 -13.24 1.15 -7.52
N ALA A 87 -13.24 2.26 -8.27
CA ALA A 87 -12.80 3.51 -7.69
C ALA A 87 -13.82 3.99 -6.63
N ARG A 88 -13.31 4.32 -5.44
CA ARG A 88 -14.13 4.87 -4.36
C ARG A 88 -14.76 6.21 -4.74
N ALA A 89 -14.13 6.94 -5.66
CA ALA A 89 -14.69 8.15 -6.26
C ALA A 89 -15.99 7.89 -7.05
N SER A 90 -16.16 6.69 -7.63
CA SER A 90 -17.36 6.32 -8.40
C SER A 90 -18.58 6.02 -7.52
N VAL A 91 -18.40 5.76 -6.22
CA VAL A 91 -19.48 5.35 -5.32
C VAL A 91 -20.59 6.40 -5.23
N VAL A 92 -20.24 7.67 -5.03
CA VAL A 92 -21.22 8.75 -4.87
C VAL A 92 -21.95 9.06 -6.19
N PRO A 93 -21.26 9.23 -7.34
CA PRO A 93 -21.93 9.37 -8.64
C PRO A 93 -22.91 8.23 -8.94
N VAL A 94 -22.48 6.97 -8.77
CA VAL A 94 -23.32 5.79 -9.03
C VAL A 94 -24.50 5.73 -8.08
N TRP A 95 -24.29 6.01 -6.79
CA TRP A 95 -25.38 6.07 -5.81
C TRP A 95 -26.39 7.17 -6.15
N ASN A 96 -25.94 8.36 -6.53
CA ASN A 96 -26.83 9.46 -6.90
C ASN A 96 -27.66 9.09 -8.13
N TRP A 97 -27.05 8.51 -9.15
CA TRP A 97 -27.77 8.00 -10.31
C TRP A 97 -28.83 6.96 -9.93
N VAL A 98 -28.47 5.97 -9.10
CA VAL A 98 -29.42 4.94 -8.63
C VAL A 98 -30.57 5.57 -7.84
N SER A 99 -30.25 6.44 -6.89
CA SER A 99 -31.21 6.96 -5.91
C SER A 99 -32.06 8.14 -6.38
N THR A 100 -31.69 8.80 -7.47
CA THR A 100 -32.44 9.96 -7.99
C THR A 100 -33.05 9.71 -9.35
N VAL A 101 -32.47 8.81 -10.16
CA VAL A 101 -32.91 8.57 -11.54
C VAL A 101 -33.51 7.18 -11.68
N LEU A 102 -32.75 6.14 -11.32
CA LEU A 102 -33.08 4.77 -11.69
C LEU A 102 -34.15 4.12 -10.78
N LEU A 103 -34.03 4.32 -9.47
CA LEU A 103 -34.84 3.68 -8.42
C LEU A 103 -35.19 4.70 -7.35
N SER A 104 -35.75 5.85 -7.74
CA SER A 104 -35.94 6.98 -6.84
C SER A 104 -36.83 6.63 -5.64
N ASP A 105 -38.00 6.04 -5.88
CA ASP A 105 -38.95 5.66 -4.84
C ASP A 105 -38.43 4.53 -3.95
N GLU A 106 -37.86 3.47 -4.53
CA GLU A 106 -37.30 2.34 -3.80
C GLU A 106 -36.10 2.77 -2.96
N SER A 107 -35.22 3.62 -3.50
CA SER A 107 -34.05 4.12 -2.79
C SER A 107 -34.42 5.05 -1.65
N GLN A 108 -35.49 5.85 -1.80
CA GLN A 108 -36.03 6.66 -0.70
C GLN A 108 -36.66 5.79 0.40
N ALA A 109 -37.42 4.75 0.02
CA ALA A 109 -37.99 3.80 0.99
C ALA A 109 -36.89 3.03 1.74
N PHE A 110 -35.88 2.54 1.01
CA PHE A 110 -34.70 1.88 1.55
C PHE A 110 -33.95 2.80 2.53
N SER A 111 -33.64 4.04 2.10
CA SER A 111 -32.90 5.00 2.91
C SER A 111 -33.65 5.36 4.19
N ARG A 112 -34.95 5.62 4.12
CA ARG A 112 -35.79 5.90 5.30
C ARG A 112 -35.79 4.74 6.29
N THR A 113 -36.03 3.52 5.80
CA THR A 113 -36.17 2.33 6.64
C THR A 113 -34.86 1.95 7.32
N THR A 114 -33.76 1.89 6.57
CA THR A 114 -32.45 1.53 7.12
C THR A 114 -31.93 2.60 8.08
N LYS A 115 -32.12 3.88 7.76
CA LYS A 115 -31.81 5.01 8.65
C LYS A 115 -32.53 4.88 9.99
N ALA A 116 -33.84 4.62 9.98
CA ALA A 116 -34.61 4.44 11.22
C ALA A 116 -34.09 3.26 12.06
N LEU A 117 -33.76 2.12 11.42
CA LEU A 117 -33.23 0.95 12.11
C LEU A 117 -31.85 1.20 12.72
N ILE A 118 -30.95 1.85 11.98
CA ILE A 118 -29.61 2.25 12.46
C ILE A 118 -29.73 3.17 13.68
N LEU A 119 -30.58 4.20 13.60
CA LEU A 119 -30.79 5.15 14.70
C LEU A 119 -31.44 4.49 15.92
N SER A 120 -32.24 3.44 15.71
CA SER A 120 -32.81 2.64 16.80
C SER A 120 -31.86 1.60 17.41
N GLY A 121 -30.60 1.55 16.96
CA GLY A 121 -29.61 0.58 17.45
C GLY A 121 -29.83 -0.84 16.94
N LYS A 122 -30.47 -1.01 15.77
CA LYS A 122 -30.78 -2.31 15.16
C LYS A 122 -30.05 -2.51 13.82
N PRO A 123 -28.70 -2.63 13.82
CA PRO A 123 -27.91 -2.74 12.60
C PRO A 123 -28.18 -4.03 11.82
N ASP A 124 -28.42 -5.15 12.50
CA ASP A 124 -28.68 -6.45 11.84
C ASP A 124 -30.03 -6.45 11.11
N ASP A 125 -31.04 -5.78 11.70
CA ASP A 125 -32.33 -5.57 11.04
C ASP A 125 -32.16 -4.67 9.80
N ALA A 126 -31.31 -3.64 9.89
CA ALA A 126 -31.01 -2.77 8.74
C ALA A 126 -30.36 -3.56 7.60
N LEU A 127 -29.43 -4.46 7.91
CA LEU A 127 -28.79 -5.34 6.93
C LEU A 127 -29.79 -6.32 6.30
N THR A 128 -30.64 -6.94 7.12
CA THR A 128 -31.72 -7.82 6.65
C THR A 128 -32.66 -7.11 5.68
N ARG A 129 -32.97 -5.83 5.94
CA ARG A 129 -33.77 -4.98 5.04
C ARG A 129 -33.02 -4.53 3.78
N THR A 130 -31.70 -4.60 3.80
CA THR A 130 -30.86 -4.21 2.66
C THR A 130 -30.80 -5.31 1.60
N ARG A 131 -30.83 -6.59 2.00
CA ARG A 131 -30.67 -7.73 1.07
C ARG A 131 -31.60 -7.69 -0.15
N PRO A 132 -32.93 -7.46 0.00
CA PRO A 132 -33.82 -7.36 -1.16
C PRO A 132 -33.48 -6.17 -2.07
N PHE A 133 -33.03 -5.05 -1.47
CA PHE A 133 -32.66 -3.86 -2.23
C PHE A 133 -31.42 -4.09 -3.09
N TRP A 134 -30.47 -4.92 -2.67
CA TRP A 134 -29.32 -5.28 -3.52
C TRP A 134 -29.76 -5.96 -4.82
N SER A 135 -30.65 -6.94 -4.74
CA SER A 135 -31.15 -7.63 -5.94
C SER A 135 -31.92 -6.69 -6.87
N ILE A 136 -32.77 -5.81 -6.32
CA ILE A 136 -33.51 -4.79 -7.09
C ILE A 136 -32.54 -3.83 -7.78
N ALA A 137 -31.58 -3.28 -7.03
CA ALA A 137 -30.59 -2.34 -7.56
C ALA A 137 -29.70 -2.99 -8.61
N GLY A 138 -29.16 -4.18 -8.35
CA GLY A 138 -28.32 -4.92 -9.29
C GLY A 138 -29.04 -5.20 -10.62
N ALA A 139 -30.30 -5.66 -10.56
CA ALA A 139 -31.11 -5.92 -11.75
C ALA A 139 -31.40 -4.64 -12.55
N ALA A 140 -31.84 -3.57 -11.88
CA ALA A 140 -32.13 -2.30 -12.52
C ALA A 140 -30.88 -1.68 -13.16
N MET A 141 -29.75 -1.70 -12.45
CA MET A 141 -28.48 -1.18 -12.96
C MET A 141 -28.04 -1.94 -14.21
N ARG A 142 -28.08 -3.27 -14.20
CA ARG A 142 -27.72 -4.09 -15.38
C ARG A 142 -28.60 -3.79 -16.59
N ALA A 143 -29.89 -3.56 -16.40
CA ALA A 143 -30.81 -3.22 -17.48
C ALA A 143 -30.55 -1.82 -18.07
N ALA A 144 -30.02 -0.88 -17.27
CA ALA A 144 -29.85 0.51 -17.67
C ALA A 144 -28.43 0.88 -18.14
N LEU A 145 -27.39 0.15 -17.71
CA LEU A 145 -25.99 0.55 -17.90
C LEU A 145 -25.52 0.65 -19.36
N ASP A 146 -26.20 -0.03 -20.28
CA ASP A 146 -25.88 0.01 -21.72
C ASP A 146 -26.78 0.99 -22.50
N LEU A 147 -27.65 1.73 -21.82
CA LEU A 147 -28.48 2.77 -22.42
C LEU A 147 -27.71 4.09 -22.53
N ASP A 148 -27.91 4.80 -23.64
CA ASP A 148 -27.31 6.13 -23.87
C ASP A 148 -27.68 7.15 -22.80
N GLU A 149 -28.86 7.00 -22.18
CA GLU A 149 -29.32 7.88 -21.10
C GLU A 149 -28.39 7.83 -19.88
N THR A 150 -27.77 6.68 -19.60
CA THR A 150 -26.84 6.52 -18.46
C THR A 150 -25.59 7.38 -18.62
N ALA A 151 -25.13 7.60 -19.86
CA ALA A 151 -23.97 8.44 -20.14
C ALA A 151 -24.19 9.93 -19.84
N LYS A 152 -25.44 10.37 -19.62
CA LYS A 152 -25.76 11.73 -19.14
C LYS A 152 -25.53 11.90 -17.64
N HIS A 153 -25.45 10.80 -16.89
CA HIS A 153 -25.32 10.81 -15.44
C HIS A 153 -23.96 10.30 -14.96
N LEU A 154 -23.34 9.39 -15.70
CA LEU A 154 -22.09 8.73 -15.32
C LEU A 154 -21.05 8.84 -16.45
N GLY A 155 -19.81 9.10 -16.07
CA GLY A 155 -18.67 9.02 -16.98
C GLY A 155 -18.31 7.56 -17.33
N ALA A 156 -17.58 7.35 -18.44
CA ALA A 156 -17.23 6.00 -18.90
C ALA A 156 -16.51 5.14 -17.84
N GLY A 157 -15.64 5.75 -17.01
CA GLY A 157 -14.96 5.07 -15.91
C GLY A 157 -15.91 4.66 -14.78
N GLU A 158 -16.93 5.47 -14.50
CA GLU A 158 -17.96 5.22 -13.49
C GLU A 158 -18.95 4.16 -13.97
N ILE A 159 -19.33 4.18 -15.25
CA ILE A 159 -20.15 3.12 -15.88
C ILE A 159 -19.44 1.77 -15.78
N ALA A 160 -18.14 1.73 -16.07
CA ALA A 160 -17.35 0.49 -15.96
C ALA A 160 -17.28 -0.03 -14.51
N ASP A 161 -17.20 0.86 -13.52
CA ASP A 161 -17.28 0.50 -12.10
C ASP A 161 -18.69 0.05 -11.71
N ALA A 162 -19.73 0.75 -12.19
CA ALA A 162 -21.12 0.43 -11.92
C ALA A 162 -21.52 -0.95 -12.46
N ARG A 163 -20.93 -1.42 -13.56
CA ARG A 163 -21.11 -2.80 -14.05
C ARG A 163 -20.67 -3.84 -13.02
N GLU A 164 -19.50 -3.66 -12.41
CA GLU A 164 -19.02 -4.56 -11.36
C GLU A 164 -19.83 -4.43 -10.06
N MET A 165 -20.23 -3.21 -9.69
CA MET A 165 -21.15 -2.99 -8.56
C MET A 165 -22.47 -3.74 -8.77
N ALA A 166 -23.09 -3.60 -9.95
CA ALA A 166 -24.36 -4.24 -10.28
C ALA A 166 -24.25 -5.78 -10.30
N LEU A 167 -23.13 -6.29 -10.80
CA LEU A 167 -22.83 -7.72 -10.80
C LEU A 167 -22.77 -8.27 -9.38
N LEU A 168 -22.05 -7.62 -8.46
CA LEU A 168 -21.93 -8.06 -7.07
C LEU A 168 -23.22 -7.84 -6.26
N LEU A 169 -23.98 -6.78 -6.53
CA LEU A 169 -25.30 -6.55 -5.94
C LEU A 169 -26.30 -7.66 -6.29
N SER A 170 -26.20 -8.23 -7.50
CA SER A 170 -27.07 -9.34 -7.91
C SER A 170 -26.91 -10.61 -7.05
N GLU A 171 -25.75 -10.77 -6.42
CA GLU A 171 -25.40 -11.88 -5.52
C GLU A 171 -25.04 -11.37 -4.12
N GLY A 172 -25.68 -10.27 -3.70
CA GLY A 172 -25.30 -9.53 -2.50
C GLY A 172 -25.28 -10.38 -1.22
N GLU A 173 -26.26 -11.27 -1.05
CA GLU A 173 -26.33 -12.18 0.11
C GLU A 173 -25.16 -13.18 0.14
N GLU A 174 -24.73 -13.69 -1.01
CA GLU A 174 -23.58 -14.60 -1.06
C GLU A 174 -22.27 -13.84 -0.80
N MET A 175 -22.13 -12.63 -1.32
CA MET A 175 -20.97 -11.79 -1.02
C MET A 175 -20.91 -11.47 0.47
N GLU A 176 -22.04 -11.11 1.09
CA GLU A 176 -22.15 -10.92 2.55
C GLU A 176 -21.75 -12.20 3.31
N LYS A 177 -22.22 -13.38 2.87
CA LYS A 177 -21.86 -14.68 3.45
C LYS A 177 -20.35 -14.91 3.37
N VAL A 178 -19.72 -14.70 2.21
CA VAL A 178 -18.26 -14.81 2.03
C VAL A 178 -17.53 -13.85 2.97
N GLN A 179 -17.97 -12.59 3.05
CA GLN A 179 -17.39 -11.57 3.91
C GLN A 179 -17.50 -11.92 5.40
N SER A 180 -18.62 -12.47 5.84
CA SER A 180 -18.85 -12.85 7.25
C SER A 180 -17.89 -13.95 7.74
N ARG A 181 -17.41 -14.80 6.82
CA ARG A 181 -16.43 -15.87 7.07
C ARG A 181 -15.00 -15.34 7.12
N LEU A 182 -14.78 -14.11 6.64
CA LEU A 182 -13.49 -13.48 6.45
C LEU A 182 -13.39 -12.22 7.32
N PRO A 183 -12.89 -12.33 8.57
CA PRO A 183 -12.59 -11.14 9.36
C PRO A 183 -11.57 -10.28 8.63
N LYS A 184 -11.67 -8.95 8.78
CA LYS A 184 -10.81 -7.99 8.08
C LYS A 184 -9.94 -7.24 9.10
N PRO A 185 -8.61 -7.47 9.15
CA PRO A 185 -7.82 -8.36 8.30
C PRO A 185 -7.77 -9.82 8.80
N LEU A 186 -7.75 -10.78 7.88
CA LEU A 186 -7.53 -12.20 8.16
C LEU A 186 -6.03 -12.53 8.04
N PRO A 187 -5.36 -13.02 9.09
CA PRO A 187 -3.92 -13.30 9.03
C PRO A 187 -3.55 -14.38 8.01
N HIS A 188 -4.27 -15.51 8.01
CA HIS A 188 -4.02 -16.67 7.16
C HIS A 188 -5.31 -17.31 6.66
N LEU A 189 -5.27 -17.83 5.44
CA LEU A 189 -6.32 -18.66 4.88
C LEU A 189 -6.14 -20.11 5.34
N THR A 190 -6.97 -20.54 6.29
CA THR A 190 -7.02 -21.94 6.77
C THR A 190 -7.75 -22.85 5.79
N GLU A 191 -7.53 -24.16 5.89
CA GLU A 191 -8.23 -25.17 5.08
C GLU A 191 -9.76 -25.09 5.25
N ASP A 192 -10.26 -24.88 6.47
CA ASP A 192 -11.69 -24.77 6.74
C ASP A 192 -12.32 -23.56 6.02
N ILE A 193 -11.66 -22.40 6.07
CA ILE A 193 -12.12 -21.20 5.35
C ILE A 193 -12.03 -21.44 3.85
N LEU A 194 -10.95 -22.06 3.38
CA LEU A 194 -10.77 -22.37 1.96
C LEU A 194 -11.91 -23.25 1.42
N TRP A 195 -12.30 -24.32 2.13
CA TRP A 195 -13.47 -25.14 1.78
C TRP A 195 -14.78 -24.36 1.78
N GLN A 196 -14.98 -23.45 2.73
CA GLN A 196 -16.15 -22.58 2.75
C GLN A 196 -16.19 -21.63 1.54
N LEU A 197 -15.04 -21.06 1.15
CA LEU A 197 -14.96 -20.25 -0.06
C LEU A 197 -15.24 -21.07 -1.31
N ARG A 198 -14.80 -22.34 -1.34
CA ARG A 198 -15.14 -23.27 -2.43
C ARG A 198 -16.63 -23.50 -2.55
N GLU A 199 -17.30 -23.73 -1.43
CA GLU A 199 -18.76 -23.95 -1.40
C GLU A 199 -19.49 -22.75 -2.02
N SER A 200 -19.11 -21.53 -1.64
CA SER A 200 -19.66 -20.30 -2.23
C SER A 200 -19.33 -20.18 -3.72
N TYR A 201 -18.11 -20.53 -4.13
CA TYR A 201 -17.70 -20.54 -5.54
C TYR A 201 -18.51 -21.56 -6.36
N ASP A 202 -18.61 -22.81 -5.91
CA ASP A 202 -19.32 -23.89 -6.59
C ASP A 202 -20.83 -23.58 -6.70
N ALA A 203 -21.40 -22.90 -5.70
CA ALA A 203 -22.77 -22.42 -5.77
C ALA A 203 -22.96 -21.26 -6.78
N LEU A 204 -21.97 -20.39 -6.91
CA LEU A 204 -22.01 -19.24 -7.84
C LEU A 204 -21.77 -19.65 -9.28
N ILE A 205 -20.81 -20.54 -9.54
CA ILE A 205 -20.45 -20.93 -10.91
C ILE A 205 -21.61 -21.60 -11.66
N VAL A 206 -22.55 -22.22 -10.94
CA VAL A 206 -23.76 -22.83 -11.53
C VAL A 206 -24.82 -21.78 -11.89
N ARG A 207 -25.00 -20.74 -11.06
CA ARG A 207 -26.11 -19.78 -11.20
C ARG A 207 -25.71 -18.47 -11.87
N ASN A 208 -24.51 -17.97 -11.60
CA ASN A 208 -23.99 -16.68 -12.05
C ASN A 208 -22.45 -16.75 -12.21
N PRO A 209 -21.97 -17.36 -13.31
CA PRO A 209 -20.55 -17.62 -13.54
C PRO A 209 -19.66 -16.37 -13.47
N ASP A 210 -20.19 -15.21 -13.88
CA ASP A 210 -19.45 -13.95 -13.91
C ASP A 210 -19.09 -13.44 -12.51
N VAL A 211 -19.87 -13.79 -11.48
CA VAL A 211 -19.63 -13.41 -10.08
C VAL A 211 -18.65 -14.36 -9.39
N ALA A 212 -18.61 -15.63 -9.78
CA ALA A 212 -17.84 -16.65 -9.08
C ALA A 212 -16.34 -16.29 -8.84
N PRO A 213 -15.61 -15.68 -9.79
CA PRO A 213 -14.23 -15.21 -9.57
C PRO A 213 -14.06 -14.20 -8.45
N PHE A 214 -15.09 -13.42 -8.13
CA PHE A 214 -15.02 -12.39 -7.10
C PHE A 214 -14.94 -12.97 -5.69
N VAL A 215 -15.31 -14.23 -5.46
CA VAL A 215 -15.09 -14.90 -4.16
C VAL A 215 -13.60 -14.87 -3.79
N ALA A 216 -12.74 -15.18 -4.75
CA ALA A 216 -11.29 -15.18 -4.55
C ALA A 216 -10.74 -13.74 -4.38
N VAL A 217 -11.31 -12.77 -5.10
CA VAL A 217 -10.91 -11.35 -4.98
C VAL A 217 -11.31 -10.75 -3.64
N VAL A 218 -12.53 -11.02 -3.16
CA VAL A 218 -13.00 -10.60 -1.84
C VAL A 218 -12.10 -11.20 -0.74
N ALA A 219 -11.75 -12.48 -0.86
CA ALA A 219 -10.80 -13.12 0.04
C ALA A 219 -9.42 -12.43 0.01
N MET A 220 -8.86 -12.21 -1.18
CA MET A 220 -7.58 -11.52 -1.37
C MET A 220 -7.53 -10.16 -0.66
N ASN A 221 -8.59 -9.36 -0.79
CA ASN A 221 -8.64 -8.00 -0.22
C ASN A 221 -8.93 -7.95 1.29
N ARG A 222 -9.23 -9.09 1.91
CA ARG A 222 -9.36 -9.23 3.37
C ARG A 222 -8.16 -9.91 4.03
N LEU A 223 -7.31 -10.58 3.27
CA LEU A 223 -6.12 -11.27 3.77
C LEU A 223 -4.97 -10.29 4.03
N GLN A 224 -4.22 -10.51 5.12
CA GLN A 224 -2.91 -9.86 5.31
C GLN A 224 -1.90 -10.31 4.24
N ARG A 225 -2.08 -11.54 3.77
CA ARG A 225 -1.26 -12.20 2.75
C ARG A 225 -2.11 -12.45 1.49
N PRO A 226 -2.25 -11.44 0.62
CA PRO A 226 -3.22 -11.50 -0.49
C PRO A 226 -2.95 -12.63 -1.49
N TRP A 227 -1.70 -13.08 -1.62
CA TRP A 227 -1.33 -14.22 -2.47
C TRP A 227 -1.96 -15.54 -2.03
N GLU A 228 -2.32 -15.72 -0.75
CA GLU A 228 -2.95 -16.96 -0.27
C GLU A 228 -4.32 -17.20 -0.93
N ALA A 229 -4.96 -16.16 -1.47
CA ALA A 229 -6.20 -16.29 -2.24
C ALA A 229 -6.04 -17.13 -3.52
N LEU A 230 -4.80 -17.31 -4.02
CA LEU A 230 -4.51 -18.20 -5.16
C LEU A 230 -4.78 -19.68 -4.83
N ARG A 231 -4.87 -20.05 -3.55
CA ARG A 231 -5.25 -21.42 -3.13
C ARG A 231 -6.62 -21.84 -3.62
N LEU A 232 -7.58 -20.91 -3.71
CA LEU A 232 -8.93 -21.23 -4.17
C LEU A 232 -8.94 -21.64 -5.66
N PRO A 233 -8.39 -20.84 -6.60
CA PRO A 233 -8.16 -21.28 -7.98
C PRO A 233 -7.49 -22.65 -8.10
N MET A 234 -6.44 -22.92 -7.32
CA MET A 234 -5.73 -24.21 -7.34
C MET A 234 -6.59 -25.38 -6.88
N MET A 235 -7.39 -25.19 -5.84
CA MET A 235 -8.29 -26.22 -5.32
C MET A 235 -9.47 -26.50 -6.27
N VAL A 236 -9.95 -25.47 -6.98
CA VAL A 236 -11.05 -25.58 -7.95
C VAL A 236 -10.58 -26.27 -9.23
N SER A 237 -9.45 -25.84 -9.80
CA SER A 237 -8.97 -26.33 -11.11
C SER A 237 -8.59 -27.82 -11.09
N ARG A 238 -8.35 -28.41 -9.91
CA ARG A 238 -7.77 -29.75 -9.72
C ARG A 238 -6.46 -29.96 -10.50
N GLN A 239 -5.88 -28.89 -11.04
CA GLN A 239 -4.72 -28.86 -11.91
C GLN A 239 -3.78 -27.74 -11.47
N THR A 240 -2.55 -28.09 -11.11
CA THR A 240 -1.53 -27.18 -10.55
C THR A 240 -0.79 -26.35 -11.61
N SER A 241 -1.21 -26.38 -12.88
CA SER A 241 -0.49 -25.68 -13.94
C SER A 241 -1.01 -24.25 -14.13
N ASP A 242 -0.21 -23.27 -13.69
CA ASP A 242 -0.34 -21.81 -13.95
C ASP A 242 -0.88 -21.51 -15.37
N ALA A 243 -0.31 -22.13 -16.41
CA ALA A 243 -0.68 -21.88 -17.81
C ALA A 243 -2.16 -22.12 -18.18
N LEU A 244 -2.90 -22.88 -17.37
CA LEU A 244 -4.33 -23.11 -17.56
C LEU A 244 -5.17 -22.18 -16.68
N ILE A 245 -4.70 -21.87 -15.47
CA ILE A 245 -5.39 -20.93 -14.56
C ILE A 245 -5.36 -19.51 -15.13
N SER A 246 -4.24 -19.06 -15.69
CA SER A 246 -4.09 -17.71 -16.26
C SER A 246 -5.06 -17.42 -17.41
N LYS A 247 -5.54 -18.47 -18.09
CA LYS A 247 -6.47 -18.38 -19.23
C LYS A 247 -7.94 -18.52 -18.84
N THR A 248 -8.22 -18.70 -17.55
CA THR A 248 -9.58 -18.82 -17.01
C THR A 248 -9.92 -17.60 -16.16
N ASP A 249 -11.21 -17.38 -15.87
CA ASP A 249 -11.61 -16.31 -14.95
C ASP A 249 -11.05 -16.48 -13.52
N MET A 250 -10.60 -17.69 -13.15
CA MET A 250 -9.85 -17.94 -11.91
C MET A 250 -8.44 -17.32 -11.90
N GLY A 251 -7.92 -16.91 -13.05
CA GLY A 251 -6.67 -16.16 -13.16
C GLY A 251 -6.76 -14.73 -12.63
N LEU A 252 -7.96 -14.21 -12.35
CA LEU A 252 -8.19 -12.82 -11.94
C LEU A 252 -7.37 -12.39 -10.71
N VAL A 253 -7.29 -13.23 -9.68
CA VAL A 253 -6.45 -12.95 -8.49
C VAL A 253 -4.99 -12.81 -8.89
N GLY A 254 -4.50 -13.71 -9.75
CA GLY A 254 -3.15 -13.64 -10.30
C GLY A 254 -2.92 -12.32 -11.03
N GLU A 255 -3.80 -11.97 -11.98
CA GLU A 255 -3.69 -10.73 -12.74
C GLU A 255 -3.69 -9.48 -11.87
N ILE A 256 -4.48 -9.43 -10.79
CA ILE A 256 -4.47 -8.30 -9.84
C ILE A 256 -3.13 -8.21 -9.09
N LEU A 257 -2.59 -9.34 -8.63
CA LEU A 257 -1.29 -9.38 -7.96
C LEU A 257 -0.16 -8.97 -8.92
N PHE A 258 -0.24 -9.37 -10.19
CA PHE A 258 0.68 -8.96 -11.25
C PHE A 258 0.56 -7.47 -11.59
N ALA A 259 -0.64 -6.92 -11.68
CA ALA A 259 -0.83 -5.48 -11.86
C ALA A 259 -0.25 -4.67 -10.68
N ARG A 260 -0.33 -5.20 -9.45
CA ARG A 260 0.34 -4.60 -8.28
C ARG A 260 1.86 -4.64 -8.41
N MET A 261 2.42 -5.78 -8.84
CA MET A 261 3.85 -5.90 -9.12
C MET A 261 4.32 -4.96 -10.24
N ASP A 262 3.52 -4.78 -11.30
CA ASP A 262 3.81 -3.82 -12.37
C ASP A 262 3.87 -2.38 -11.85
N GLY A 263 2.96 -2.01 -10.93
CA GLY A 263 2.97 -0.71 -10.28
C GLY A 263 4.27 -0.46 -9.50
N MET A 264 4.70 -1.45 -8.71
CA MET A 264 5.97 -1.40 -7.98
C MET A 264 7.16 -1.30 -8.94
N LYS A 265 7.17 -2.14 -9.98
CA LYS A 265 8.19 -2.12 -11.04
C LYS A 265 8.24 -0.75 -11.71
N ALA A 266 7.12 -0.16 -12.09
CA ALA A 266 7.09 1.15 -12.73
C ALA A 266 7.69 2.24 -11.83
N ALA A 267 7.41 2.20 -10.51
CA ALA A 267 8.02 3.12 -9.55
C ALA A 267 9.54 2.93 -9.43
N ILE A 268 10.02 1.68 -9.36
CA ILE A 268 11.45 1.35 -9.34
C ILE A 268 12.13 1.82 -10.62
N MET A 269 11.53 1.51 -11.77
CA MET A 269 12.02 1.90 -13.09
C MET A 269 11.98 3.41 -13.32
N ALA A 270 11.31 4.20 -12.48
CA ALA A 270 11.32 5.66 -12.54
C ALA A 270 12.43 6.29 -11.68
N ALA A 271 13.03 5.55 -10.74
CA ALA A 271 14.09 6.06 -9.88
C ALA A 271 15.37 6.36 -10.68
N ARG A 272 15.96 7.55 -10.49
CA ARG A 272 17.15 7.99 -11.23
C ARG A 272 18.16 8.63 -10.31
N HIS A 273 19.44 8.34 -10.52
CA HIS A 273 20.52 9.16 -9.98
C HIS A 273 20.53 10.54 -10.69
N PRO A 274 20.84 11.65 -9.98
CA PRO A 274 21.09 11.73 -8.54
C PRO A 274 19.81 11.94 -7.70
N THR A 275 18.67 12.16 -8.33
CA THR A 275 17.39 12.53 -7.69
C THR A 275 16.51 11.29 -7.47
N PHE A 276 16.75 10.56 -6.38
CA PHE A 276 15.91 9.44 -5.97
C PHE A 276 15.55 9.55 -4.50
N ASP A 277 14.39 8.98 -4.15
CA ASP A 277 13.94 8.80 -2.77
C ASP A 277 14.33 7.38 -2.31
N PRO A 278 15.25 7.23 -1.34
CA PRO A 278 15.68 5.93 -0.87
C PRO A 278 14.58 5.16 -0.16
N ASP A 279 13.70 5.81 0.59
CA ASP A 279 12.68 5.14 1.40
C ASP A 279 11.56 4.59 0.49
N MET A 280 11.19 5.38 -0.52
CA MET A 280 10.30 4.90 -1.59
C MET A 280 10.92 3.73 -2.33
N LEU A 281 12.18 3.82 -2.77
CA LEU A 281 12.83 2.77 -3.55
C LEU A 281 12.97 1.46 -2.73
N VAL A 282 13.40 1.56 -1.47
CA VAL A 282 13.45 0.41 -0.53
C VAL A 282 12.08 -0.23 -0.39
N THR A 283 11.03 0.57 -0.21
CA THR A 283 9.65 0.08 -0.05
C THR A 283 9.17 -0.67 -1.30
N GLN A 284 9.39 -0.11 -2.49
CA GLN A 284 8.92 -0.73 -3.73
C GLN A 284 9.69 -2.01 -4.07
N VAL A 285 11.03 -2.00 -3.93
CA VAL A 285 11.85 -3.20 -4.18
C VAL A 285 11.52 -4.30 -3.17
N GLY A 286 11.38 -3.95 -1.88
CA GLY A 286 11.00 -4.90 -0.83
C GLY A 286 9.63 -5.52 -1.08
N GLY A 287 8.63 -4.69 -1.38
CA GLY A 287 7.28 -5.16 -1.70
C GLY A 287 7.22 -6.07 -2.93
N PHE A 288 7.97 -5.74 -3.99
CA PHE A 288 8.06 -6.59 -5.18
C PHE A 288 8.78 -7.93 -4.86
N ALA A 289 9.89 -7.87 -4.12
CA ALA A 289 10.66 -9.06 -3.76
C ALA A 289 9.85 -10.03 -2.89
N GLU A 290 9.12 -9.50 -1.90
CA GLU A 290 8.21 -10.28 -1.05
C GLU A 290 7.08 -10.90 -1.88
N LEU A 291 6.32 -10.08 -2.61
CA LEU A 291 5.15 -10.53 -3.36
C LEU A 291 5.52 -11.54 -4.45
N SER A 292 6.58 -11.27 -5.21
CA SER A 292 7.04 -12.20 -6.25
C SER A 292 7.50 -13.54 -5.67
N SER A 293 8.18 -13.53 -4.51
CA SER A 293 8.63 -14.77 -3.85
C SER A 293 7.46 -15.56 -3.28
N ALA A 294 6.49 -14.86 -2.69
CA ALA A 294 5.30 -15.46 -2.13
C ALA A 294 4.42 -16.11 -3.21
N VAL A 295 4.18 -15.43 -4.33
CA VAL A 295 3.44 -16.00 -5.48
C VAL A 295 4.15 -17.24 -6.02
N VAL A 296 5.48 -17.19 -6.24
CA VAL A 296 6.25 -18.36 -6.71
C VAL A 296 6.09 -19.56 -5.78
N LYS A 297 6.13 -19.32 -4.46
CA LYS A 297 5.97 -20.37 -3.45
C LYS A 297 4.55 -20.94 -3.41
N GLU A 298 3.54 -20.09 -3.56
CA GLU A 298 2.14 -20.47 -3.38
C GLU A 298 1.59 -21.29 -4.55
N ILE A 299 1.85 -20.87 -5.80
CA ILE A 299 1.29 -21.54 -7.00
C ILE A 299 2.28 -22.47 -7.72
N GLU A 300 3.40 -22.83 -7.06
CA GLU A 300 4.50 -23.61 -7.65
C GLU A 300 4.81 -23.18 -9.09
N VAL A 301 4.96 -21.87 -9.32
CA VAL A 301 5.05 -21.29 -10.68
C VAL A 301 6.08 -22.06 -11.50
N ARG A 302 5.61 -22.79 -12.52
CA ARG A 302 6.51 -23.43 -13.47
C ARG A 302 7.25 -22.33 -14.22
N ARG A 303 8.58 -22.46 -14.33
CA ARG A 303 9.42 -21.51 -15.08
C ARG A 303 8.95 -21.27 -16.52
N ASN A 304 8.19 -22.20 -17.09
CA ASN A 304 7.74 -22.16 -18.48
C ASN A 304 6.30 -21.61 -18.62
N GLY A 305 5.63 -21.31 -17.51
CA GLY A 305 4.32 -20.65 -17.50
C GLY A 305 4.42 -19.16 -17.82
N GLU A 306 3.29 -18.56 -18.23
CA GLU A 306 3.22 -17.15 -18.60
C GLU A 306 3.61 -16.23 -17.43
N TRP A 307 3.05 -16.50 -16.24
CA TRP A 307 3.40 -15.79 -15.01
C TRP A 307 4.87 -16.02 -14.62
N GLY A 308 5.39 -17.24 -14.81
CA GLY A 308 6.81 -17.55 -14.57
C GLY A 308 7.77 -16.75 -15.43
N GLN A 309 7.51 -16.69 -16.74
CA GLN A 309 8.32 -15.91 -17.68
C GLN A 309 8.24 -14.40 -17.40
N ARG A 310 7.05 -13.90 -17.06
CA ARG A 310 6.84 -12.50 -16.67
C ARG A 310 7.65 -12.15 -15.42
N LEU A 311 7.56 -12.97 -14.36
CA LEU A 311 8.34 -12.75 -13.13
C LEU A 311 9.85 -12.77 -13.36
N LEU A 312 10.35 -13.70 -14.18
CA LEU A 312 11.78 -13.76 -14.51
C LEU A 312 12.25 -12.49 -15.21
N LYS A 313 11.48 -12.01 -16.19
CA LYS A 313 11.77 -10.76 -16.91
C LYS A 313 11.73 -9.54 -15.98
N ASP A 314 10.74 -9.47 -15.09
CA ASP A 314 10.58 -8.35 -14.17
C ASP A 314 11.67 -8.31 -13.10
N ARG A 315 12.07 -9.48 -12.56
CA ARG A 315 13.20 -9.61 -11.64
C ARG A 315 14.52 -9.18 -12.28
N ALA A 316 14.77 -9.58 -13.53
CA ALA A 316 15.97 -9.17 -14.26
C ALA A 316 16.02 -7.64 -14.42
N ALA A 317 14.92 -7.02 -14.87
CA ALA A 317 14.85 -5.57 -15.06
C ALA A 317 15.04 -4.79 -13.75
N ILE A 318 14.43 -5.24 -12.65
CA ILE A 318 14.61 -4.61 -11.33
C ILE A 318 16.05 -4.82 -10.83
N GLY A 319 16.61 -6.02 -11.01
CA GLY A 319 18.00 -6.34 -10.67
C GLY A 319 18.98 -5.40 -11.36
N GLU A 320 18.82 -5.16 -12.67
CA GLU A 320 19.66 -4.24 -13.45
C GLU A 320 19.61 -2.80 -12.91
N VAL A 321 18.41 -2.29 -12.56
CA VAL A 321 18.28 -0.96 -11.95
C VAL A 321 19.03 -0.91 -10.62
N MET A 322 18.84 -1.91 -9.76
CA MET A 322 19.46 -1.96 -8.45
C MET A 322 20.97 -2.12 -8.53
N ASP A 323 21.49 -2.96 -9.43
CA ASP A 323 22.91 -3.09 -9.72
C ASP A 323 23.51 -1.74 -10.13
N GLY A 324 22.81 -0.98 -10.99
CA GLY A 324 23.24 0.37 -11.39
C GLY A 324 23.29 1.38 -10.23
N PHE A 325 22.44 1.23 -9.21
CA PHE A 325 22.57 1.99 -7.97
C PHE A 325 23.76 1.51 -7.15
N MET A 326 23.93 0.20 -6.96
CA MET A 326 25.02 -0.39 -6.17
C MET A 326 26.40 -0.02 -6.73
N ASP A 327 26.58 -0.05 -8.06
CA ASP A 327 27.85 0.31 -8.71
C ASP A 327 28.24 1.79 -8.50
N ARG A 328 27.28 2.67 -8.16
CA ARG A 328 27.55 4.10 -7.88
C ARG A 328 27.88 4.38 -6.42
N VAL A 329 27.53 3.47 -5.52
CA VAL A 329 27.63 3.67 -4.07
C VAL A 329 29.04 4.10 -3.67
N ALA A 330 30.08 3.38 -4.09
CA ALA A 330 31.46 3.68 -3.74
C ALA A 330 31.92 5.06 -4.22
N LYS A 331 31.51 5.44 -5.44
CA LYS A 331 31.84 6.76 -6.02
C LYS A 331 31.21 7.89 -5.21
N GLU A 332 29.92 7.79 -4.89
CA GLU A 332 29.21 8.86 -4.18
C GLU A 332 29.66 8.95 -2.72
N PHE A 333 29.99 7.82 -2.08
CA PHE A 333 30.64 7.82 -0.77
C PHE A 333 32.03 8.46 -0.81
N GLY A 334 32.85 8.13 -1.81
CA GLY A 334 34.15 8.77 -2.01
C GLY A 334 34.05 10.28 -2.25
N ALA A 335 32.97 10.75 -2.88
CA ALA A 335 32.71 12.18 -3.06
C ALA A 335 32.30 12.88 -1.75
N ALA A 336 31.64 12.17 -0.83
CA ALA A 336 31.20 12.69 0.46
C ALA A 336 32.28 12.59 1.56
N LEU A 337 33.14 11.57 1.48
CA LEU A 337 34.22 11.25 2.39
C LEU A 337 35.55 11.18 1.59
N PRO A 338 36.09 12.33 1.14
CA PRO A 338 37.18 12.37 0.17
C PRO A 338 38.49 11.79 0.72
N MET A 339 39.19 11.01 -0.09
CA MET A 339 40.53 10.51 0.24
C MET A 339 41.56 11.02 -0.77
N HIS A 340 42.75 11.37 -0.29
CA HIS A 340 43.90 11.74 -1.12
C HIS A 340 45.10 10.84 -0.79
N LYS A 341 45.68 10.20 -1.81
CA LYS A 341 46.82 9.26 -1.68
C LYS A 341 46.65 8.19 -0.60
N GLY A 342 45.42 7.71 -0.40
CA GLY A 342 45.10 6.64 0.55
C GLY A 342 44.83 7.09 1.98
N SER A 343 44.81 8.40 2.26
CA SER A 343 44.40 8.97 3.56
C SER A 343 43.20 9.89 3.40
N ALA A 344 42.42 10.07 4.47
CA ALA A 344 41.32 11.04 4.47
C ALA A 344 41.80 12.47 4.14
N ASP A 345 41.03 13.17 3.31
CA ASP A 345 41.29 14.57 2.95
C ASP A 345 40.32 15.50 3.69
N PHE A 346 40.88 16.39 4.51
CA PHE A 346 40.15 17.41 5.26
C PHE A 346 40.57 18.83 4.86
N SER A 347 41.19 19.00 3.69
CA SER A 347 41.64 20.30 3.20
C SER A 347 40.51 21.28 2.96
N ARG A 348 39.29 20.79 2.67
CA ARG A 348 38.10 21.60 2.39
C ARG A 348 36.85 20.96 2.95
N ALA A 349 35.87 21.80 3.28
CA ALA A 349 34.53 21.34 3.60
C ALA A 349 33.88 20.66 2.39
N VAL A 350 33.20 19.55 2.62
CA VAL A 350 32.46 18.84 1.56
C VAL A 350 31.09 19.49 1.38
N PRO A 351 30.67 19.77 0.13
CA PRO A 351 29.35 20.31 -0.17
C PRO A 351 28.20 19.47 0.42
N ALA A 352 27.18 20.15 0.96
CA ALA A 352 26.02 19.50 1.58
C ALA A 352 25.28 18.55 0.62
N GLU A 353 25.23 18.87 -0.67
CA GLU A 353 24.60 18.02 -1.71
C GLU A 353 25.26 16.65 -1.83
N LYS A 354 26.60 16.59 -1.79
CA LYS A 354 27.35 15.32 -1.83
C LYS A 354 27.08 14.49 -0.58
N ARG A 355 27.04 15.16 0.59
CA ARG A 355 26.71 14.51 1.87
C ARG A 355 25.28 13.95 1.87
N ALA A 356 24.32 14.72 1.36
CA ALA A 356 22.93 14.29 1.27
C ALA A 356 22.78 13.09 0.32
N LEU A 357 23.45 13.13 -0.83
CA LEU A 357 23.40 12.03 -1.80
C LEU A 357 24.01 10.73 -1.24
N ALA A 358 25.18 10.80 -0.61
CA ALA A 358 25.79 9.63 0.04
C ALA A 358 24.92 9.08 1.19
N LEU A 359 24.20 9.95 1.92
CA LEU A 359 23.24 9.52 2.93
C LEU A 359 22.07 8.75 2.30
N ASN A 360 21.55 9.19 1.16
CA ASN A 360 20.51 8.47 0.42
C ASN A 360 21.00 7.08 -0.02
N TYR A 361 22.24 6.97 -0.51
CA TYR A 361 22.83 5.68 -0.83
C TYR A 361 23.04 4.81 0.41
N ALA A 362 23.44 5.37 1.55
CA ALA A 362 23.57 4.65 2.81
C ALA A 362 22.23 4.01 3.22
N ARG A 363 21.14 4.80 3.16
CA ARG A 363 19.78 4.34 3.46
C ARG A 363 19.33 3.26 2.49
N LEU A 364 19.61 3.43 1.20
CA LEU A 364 19.28 2.43 0.19
C LEU A 364 19.98 1.11 0.47
N VAL A 365 21.30 1.12 0.65
CA VAL A 365 22.09 -0.10 0.91
C VAL A 365 21.65 -0.77 2.21
N ALA A 366 21.47 -0.01 3.30
CA ALA A 366 21.01 -0.57 4.56
C ALA A 366 19.61 -1.17 4.43
N GLY A 367 18.68 -0.43 3.82
CA GLY A 367 17.27 -0.82 3.67
C GLY A 367 17.05 -2.03 2.78
N THR A 368 17.92 -2.28 1.80
CA THR A 368 17.75 -3.41 0.87
C THR A 368 18.33 -4.74 1.34
N ARG A 369 19.06 -4.76 2.46
CA ARG A 369 19.85 -5.93 2.90
C ARG A 369 19.04 -7.22 3.01
N HIS A 370 17.81 -7.15 3.52
CA HIS A 370 17.00 -8.34 3.82
C HIS A 370 16.36 -8.99 2.59
N PHE A 371 16.27 -8.28 1.47
CA PHE A 371 15.58 -8.75 0.27
C PHE A 371 16.43 -8.65 -1.01
N ALA A 372 17.70 -8.29 -0.92
CA ALA A 372 18.60 -8.21 -2.08
C ALA A 372 18.72 -9.54 -2.85
N ALA A 373 18.64 -10.68 -2.16
CA ALA A 373 18.64 -12.00 -2.79
C ALA A 373 17.36 -12.25 -3.59
N ALA A 374 16.20 -11.99 -2.98
CA ALA A 374 14.90 -12.14 -3.64
C ALA A 374 14.69 -11.12 -4.77
N GLY A 375 15.33 -9.94 -4.68
CA GLY A 375 15.35 -8.90 -5.71
C GLY A 375 16.41 -9.06 -6.80
N SER A 376 17.21 -10.13 -6.78
CA SER A 376 18.22 -10.44 -7.81
C SER A 376 19.43 -9.49 -7.91
N PHE A 377 19.85 -8.84 -6.82
CA PHE A 377 21.03 -7.95 -6.79
C PHE A 377 21.98 -8.19 -5.59
N ALA A 378 21.89 -9.34 -4.92
CA ALA A 378 22.64 -9.63 -3.69
C ALA A 378 24.17 -9.56 -3.82
N ALA A 379 24.72 -9.94 -4.98
CA ALA A 379 26.16 -9.91 -5.20
C ALA A 379 26.69 -8.47 -5.19
N ARG A 380 26.08 -7.59 -6.00
CA ARG A 380 26.43 -6.17 -6.06
C ARG A 380 26.16 -5.44 -4.76
N HIS A 381 25.05 -5.77 -4.09
CA HIS A 381 24.73 -5.25 -2.77
C HIS A 381 25.83 -5.54 -1.74
N ARG A 382 26.31 -6.80 -1.68
CA ARG A 382 27.36 -7.19 -0.74
C ARG A 382 28.67 -6.45 -1.02
N THR A 383 29.09 -6.38 -2.28
CA THR A 383 30.28 -5.62 -2.69
C THR A 383 30.17 -4.16 -2.29
N ALA A 384 29.04 -3.49 -2.61
CA ALA A 384 28.82 -2.10 -2.27
C ALA A 384 28.87 -1.86 -0.75
N LEU A 385 28.23 -2.73 0.05
CA LEU A 385 28.21 -2.64 1.50
C LEU A 385 29.62 -2.80 2.11
N GLU A 386 30.41 -3.77 1.63
CA GLU A 386 31.77 -4.01 2.08
C GLU A 386 32.68 -2.82 1.75
N GLU A 387 32.60 -2.30 0.53
CA GLU A 387 33.39 -1.14 0.08
C GLU A 387 33.14 0.10 0.93
N ILE A 388 31.87 0.49 1.14
CA ILE A 388 31.56 1.69 1.93
C ILE A 388 31.83 1.51 3.41
N SER A 389 31.67 0.30 3.95
CA SER A 389 31.99 0.02 5.36
C SER A 389 33.48 0.17 5.61
N ASN A 390 34.31 -0.35 4.69
CA ASN A 390 35.76 -0.21 4.75
C ASN A 390 36.21 1.24 4.54
N HIS A 391 35.60 1.95 3.58
CA HIS A 391 35.87 3.36 3.31
C HIS A 391 35.57 4.23 4.54
N LEU A 392 34.38 4.06 5.13
CA LEU A 392 33.96 4.78 6.33
C LEU A 392 34.90 4.53 7.51
N ARG A 393 35.24 3.26 7.78
CA ARG A 393 36.13 2.91 8.89
C ARG A 393 37.49 3.60 8.76
N ARG A 394 38.13 3.51 7.60
CA ARG A 394 39.42 4.16 7.33
C ARG A 394 39.33 5.67 7.46
N TYR A 395 38.30 6.28 6.88
CA TYR A 395 38.10 7.72 6.93
C TYR A 395 37.93 8.25 8.36
N VAL A 396 37.17 7.53 9.20
CA VAL A 396 36.98 7.87 10.62
C VAL A 396 38.28 7.71 11.43
N GLU A 397 39.04 6.63 11.19
CA GLU A 397 40.33 6.41 11.87
C GLU A 397 41.33 7.52 11.55
N ASP A 398 41.45 7.90 10.28
CA ASP A 398 42.32 9.00 9.84
C ASP A 398 41.87 10.34 10.44
N GLY A 399 40.56 10.63 10.42
CA GLY A 399 40.02 11.85 11.01
C GLY A 399 40.30 11.98 12.50
N ILE A 400 40.15 10.90 13.28
CA ILE A 400 40.46 10.91 14.72
C ILE A 400 41.97 11.12 14.95
N ARG A 401 42.83 10.55 14.11
CA ARG A 401 44.28 10.74 14.18
C ARG A 401 44.66 12.19 13.88
N GLU A 402 44.11 12.75 12.79
CA GLU A 402 44.43 14.10 12.33
C GLU A 402 43.87 15.18 13.25
N LEU A 403 42.71 14.93 13.89
CA LEU A 403 42.08 15.86 14.82
C LEU A 403 43.04 16.26 15.97
N ARG A 404 43.81 15.30 16.49
CA ARG A 404 44.74 15.49 17.62
C ARG A 404 45.83 16.53 17.36
N GLY A 405 46.19 16.76 16.09
CA GLY A 405 47.23 17.72 15.68
C GLY A 405 46.68 18.92 14.90
N SER A 406 45.37 19.09 14.83
CA SER A 406 44.71 20.12 14.03
C SER A 406 44.18 21.29 14.85
N SER A 407 44.23 22.49 14.30
CA SER A 407 43.69 23.72 14.89
C SER A 407 42.96 24.57 13.83
N GLY A 408 42.19 25.57 14.28
CA GLY A 408 41.48 26.51 13.40
C GLY A 408 40.40 25.86 12.52
N GLU A 409 40.24 26.36 11.29
CA GLU A 409 39.20 25.92 10.34
C GLU A 409 39.31 24.44 9.96
N LYS A 410 40.55 23.92 9.90
CA LYS A 410 40.80 22.51 9.59
C LYS A 410 40.20 21.59 10.67
N ARG A 411 40.34 21.98 11.94
CA ARG A 411 39.73 21.25 13.06
C ARG A 411 38.21 21.18 12.93
N VAL A 412 37.56 22.33 12.68
CA VAL A 412 36.10 22.42 12.48
C VAL A 412 35.64 21.52 11.32
N THR A 413 36.42 21.47 10.24
CA THR A 413 36.14 20.60 9.09
C THR A 413 36.20 19.12 9.47
N ILE A 414 37.24 18.69 10.20
CA ILE A 414 37.39 17.31 10.67
C ILE A 414 36.24 16.92 11.60
N GLU A 415 35.89 17.77 12.57
CA GLU A 415 34.79 17.52 13.51
C GLU A 415 33.45 17.39 12.79
N SER A 416 33.15 18.28 11.83
CA SER A 416 31.95 18.19 11.00
C SER A 416 31.90 16.87 10.21
N GLN A 417 33.03 16.44 9.66
CA GLN A 417 33.11 15.19 8.89
C GLN A 417 33.00 13.94 9.76
N LEU A 418 33.57 13.94 10.96
CA LEU A 418 33.48 12.82 11.89
C LEU A 418 32.05 12.66 12.44
N ASN A 419 31.34 13.76 12.70
CA ASN A 419 29.92 13.72 13.02
C ASN A 419 29.09 13.15 11.86
N TYR A 420 29.34 13.60 10.63
CA TYR A 420 28.70 13.04 9.44
C TYR A 420 29.00 11.55 9.25
N GLY A 421 30.24 11.12 9.48
CA GLY A 421 30.63 9.71 9.47
C GLY A 421 29.92 8.89 10.55
N ALA A 422 29.70 9.45 11.74
CA ALA A 422 28.92 8.81 12.79
C ALA A 422 27.44 8.65 12.38
N ASP A 423 26.86 9.64 11.68
CA ASP A 423 25.48 9.55 11.20
C ASP A 423 25.32 8.46 10.12
N ILE A 424 26.30 8.32 9.21
CA ILE A 424 26.35 7.20 8.26
C ILE A 424 26.49 5.86 9.00
N ALA A 425 27.36 5.78 10.01
CA ALA A 425 27.57 4.54 10.77
C ALA A 425 26.30 4.07 11.48
N ALA A 426 25.46 4.99 11.95
CA ALA A 426 24.16 4.67 12.55
C ALA A 426 23.25 3.91 11.56
N ILE A 427 23.31 4.27 10.27
CA ILE A 427 22.49 3.68 9.21
C ILE A 427 23.08 2.36 8.72
N LEU A 428 24.39 2.31 8.47
CA LEU A 428 25.03 1.14 7.84
C LEU A 428 25.37 0.03 8.83
N VAL A 429 25.69 0.38 10.08
CA VAL A 429 26.23 -0.55 11.08
C VAL A 429 25.29 -0.67 12.27
N SER A 430 25.27 0.34 13.14
CA SER A 430 24.41 0.38 14.32
C SER A 430 24.49 1.75 15.02
N ASN A 431 23.48 2.05 15.85
CA ASN A 431 23.52 3.21 16.75
C ASN A 431 24.68 3.16 17.75
N GLU A 432 25.10 1.97 18.16
CA GLU A 432 26.23 1.77 19.07
C GLU A 432 27.56 2.18 18.43
N GLU A 433 27.78 1.80 17.17
CA GLU A 433 28.99 2.20 16.42
C GLU A 433 29.03 3.71 16.21
N SER A 434 27.88 4.31 15.88
CA SER A 434 27.73 5.77 15.80
C SER A 434 28.14 6.47 17.10
N GLU A 435 27.64 5.99 18.24
CA GLU A 435 28.01 6.53 19.55
C GLU A 435 29.48 6.31 19.91
N LEU A 436 30.06 5.17 19.52
CA LEU A 436 31.49 4.91 19.70
C LEU A 436 32.33 5.95 18.94
N ILE A 437 31.98 6.27 17.70
CA ILE A 437 32.66 7.31 16.91
C ILE A 437 32.53 8.67 17.60
N ARG A 438 31.33 9.05 18.05
CA ARG A 438 31.11 10.32 18.78
C ARG A 438 31.87 10.39 20.11
N ARG A 439 32.04 9.28 20.82
CA ARG A 439 32.86 9.20 22.04
C ARG A 439 34.35 9.38 21.71
N ARG A 440 34.85 8.73 20.67
CA ARG A 440 36.25 8.88 20.23
C ARG A 440 36.54 10.31 19.75
N LEU A 441 35.57 10.94 19.07
CA LEU A 441 35.62 12.35 18.70
C LEU A 441 35.78 13.24 19.94
N ARG A 442 34.89 13.11 20.94
CA ARG A 442 34.97 13.88 22.20
C ARG A 442 36.29 13.69 22.94
N ALA A 443 36.80 12.45 23.00
CA ALA A 443 38.09 12.16 23.62
C ALA A 443 39.26 12.83 22.88
N ALA A 444 39.25 12.81 21.54
CA ALA A 444 40.25 13.48 20.74
C ALA A 444 40.16 15.01 20.82
N GLN A 445 38.94 15.55 21.02
CA GLN A 445 38.75 16.98 21.26
C GLN A 445 39.38 17.42 22.59
N ALA A 446 39.16 16.65 23.65
CA ALA A 446 39.69 16.92 24.99
C ALA A 446 41.22 16.77 25.07
N ALA A 447 41.80 15.85 24.30
CA ALA A 447 43.26 15.66 24.25
C ALA A 447 44.00 16.73 23.43
N ALA A 448 43.27 17.52 22.65
CA ALA A 448 43.80 18.58 21.79
C ALA A 448 43.31 19.99 22.21
N ALA A 449 42.76 20.10 23.42
CA ALA A 449 42.51 21.33 24.16
C ALA A 449 43.59 21.46 25.22
#